data_AF-A0A379FYR4-F1
#
_entry.id   AF-A0A379FYR4-F1
#
_cell.length_a   1.000
_cell.length_b   1.000
_cell.length_c   1.000
_cell.angle_alpha   90.00
_cell.angle_beta   90.00
_cell.angle_gamma   90.00
#
_symmetry.space_group_name_H-M   'P 1'
#
loop_
_entity.id
_entity.type
_entity.pdbx_description
1 polymer ?
#
loop_
_entity_poly.entity_id
_entity_poly.type
_entity_poly.pdbx_seq_one_letter_code
_entity_poly.pdbx_strand_id
1 'polypeptide(L)'
;MTGTNDSNYQPDELKAIASFDALGIFATLNKLTALSNVAQARLAECFAQNDSIPSGFTALDFLTPEEREEHHILRLSLAICVDEQSEANKRVNARLKARHEEYKAKRGAV
;
A
#
# COMPACT_ATOMS: atom_id res chain seq x y z
N MET A 1 3.20 18.61 19.07
CA MET A 1 3.31 19.61 17.99
C MET A 1 4.80 19.81 17.70
N THR A 2 5.36 18.97 16.85
CA THR A 2 6.74 19.11 16.36
C THR A 2 6.64 19.68 14.96
N GLY A 3 6.97 20.97 14.82
CA GLY A 3 7.06 21.63 13.52
C GLY A 3 8.19 21.00 12.72
N THR A 4 7.85 20.19 11.73
CA THR A 4 8.76 19.78 10.68
C THR A 4 8.84 20.92 9.66
N ASN A 5 10.06 21.29 9.27
CA ASN A 5 10.30 22.23 8.18
C ASN A 5 9.65 21.69 6.90
N ASP A 6 8.43 22.12 6.59
CA ASP A 6 7.69 21.77 5.38
C ASP A 6 8.38 22.26 4.08
N SER A 7 9.45 23.06 4.20
CA SER A 7 10.15 23.68 3.07
C SER A 7 10.96 22.73 2.19
N ASN A 8 11.14 21.46 2.60
CA ASN A 8 11.94 20.47 1.85
C ASN A 8 11.12 19.44 1.10
N TYR A 9 9.80 19.41 1.29
CA TYR A 9 8.93 18.45 0.62
C TYR A 9 8.34 19.05 -0.67
N GLN A 10 8.31 18.24 -1.72
CA GLN A 10 7.57 18.56 -2.93
C GLN A 10 6.05 18.56 -2.63
N PRO A 11 5.24 19.29 -3.42
CA PRO A 11 3.80 19.39 -3.19
C PRO A 11 3.09 18.03 -3.04
N ASP A 12 3.49 17.03 -3.83
CA ASP A 12 2.88 15.70 -3.79
C ASP A 12 3.31 14.90 -2.55
N GLU A 13 4.50 15.14 -2.02
CA GLU A 13 4.94 14.55 -0.75
C GLU A 13 4.12 15.12 0.41
N LEU A 14 3.84 16.43 0.41
CA LEU A 14 2.97 17.06 1.40
C LEU A 14 1.53 16.50 1.33
N LYS A 15 0.98 16.33 0.13
CA LYS A 15 -0.32 15.68 -0.08
C LYS A 15 -0.31 14.23 0.41
N ALA A 16 0.76 13.49 0.13
CA ALA A 16 0.91 12.10 0.54
C ALA A 16 0.95 11.96 2.06
N ILE A 17 1.72 12.80 2.76
CA ILE A 17 1.77 12.84 4.22
C ILE A 17 0.38 13.18 4.78
N ALA A 18 -0.28 14.22 4.29
CA ALA A 18 -1.62 14.61 4.74
C ALA A 18 -2.67 13.49 4.50
N SER A 19 -2.59 12.80 3.36
CA SER A 19 -3.45 11.65 3.05
C SER A 19 -3.20 10.49 4.01
N PHE A 20 -1.93 10.21 4.35
CA PHE A 20 -1.59 9.14 5.28
C PHE A 20 -2.04 9.44 6.70
N ASP A 21 -1.84 10.67 7.16
CA ASP A 21 -2.26 11.10 8.50
C ASP A 21 -3.78 11.00 8.69
N ALA A 22 -4.55 11.25 7.63
CA ALA A 22 -6.00 11.14 7.64
C ALA A 22 -6.51 9.68 7.60
N LEU A 23 -5.84 8.80 6.84
CA LEU A 23 -6.32 7.43 6.57
C LEU A 23 -5.69 6.37 7.48
N GLY A 24 -4.40 6.53 7.79
CA GLY A 24 -3.56 5.50 8.39
C GLY A 24 -3.18 4.37 7.43
N ILE A 25 -2.26 3.51 7.88
CA ILE A 25 -1.63 2.47 7.05
C ILE A 25 -2.62 1.48 6.43
N PHE A 26 -3.57 0.94 7.20
CA PHE A 26 -4.49 -0.09 6.74
C PHE A 26 -5.47 0.43 5.69
N ALA A 27 -6.06 1.60 5.92
CA ALA A 27 -6.98 2.19 4.96
C ALA A 27 -6.27 2.61 3.67
N THR A 28 -5.04 3.13 3.78
CA THR A 28 -4.18 3.45 2.62
C THR A 28 -3.91 2.21 1.77
N LEU A 29 -3.50 1.09 2.38
CA LEU A 29 -3.27 -0.17 1.68
C LEU A 29 -4.55 -0.72 1.03
N ASN A 30 -5.68 -0.65 1.72
CA ASN A 30 -6.96 -1.11 1.20
C ASN A 30 -7.41 -0.30 -0.02
N LYS A 31 -7.30 1.04 0.04
CA LYS A 31 -7.60 1.90 -1.10
C LYS A 31 -6.69 1.63 -2.29
N LEU A 32 -5.39 1.53 -2.05
CA LEU A 32 -4.41 1.23 -3.09
C LEU A 32 -4.69 -0.12 -3.78
N THR A 33 -5.07 -1.12 -2.98
CA THR A 33 -5.48 -2.45 -3.48
C THR A 33 -6.76 -2.37 -4.31
N ALA A 34 -7.76 -1.60 -3.86
CA ALA A 34 -9.00 -1.40 -4.61
C ALA A 34 -8.74 -0.75 -5.98
N LEU A 35 -7.92 0.30 -6.05
CA LEU A 35 -7.52 0.93 -7.31
C LEU A 35 -6.76 -0.05 -8.22
N SER A 36 -5.86 -0.85 -7.64
CA SER A 36 -5.13 -1.87 -8.38
C SER A 36 -6.07 -2.93 -8.97
N ASN A 37 -7.13 -3.32 -8.25
CA ASN A 37 -8.12 -4.26 -8.75
C ASN A 37 -8.97 -3.66 -9.88
N VAL A 38 -9.34 -2.38 -9.78
CA VAL A 38 -10.03 -1.66 -10.86
C VAL A 38 -9.18 -1.62 -12.13
N ALA A 39 -7.90 -1.27 -11.98
CA ALA A 39 -6.92 -1.26 -13.07
C ALA A 39 -6.82 -2.63 -13.77
N GLN A 40 -6.71 -3.70 -12.98
CA GLN A 40 -6.61 -5.08 -13.49
C GLN A 40 -7.89 -5.53 -14.18
N ALA A 41 -9.06 -5.20 -13.65
CA ALA A 41 -10.34 -5.55 -14.25
C ALA A 41 -10.50 -4.91 -15.64
N ARG A 42 -10.16 -3.62 -15.77
CA ARG A 42 -10.22 -2.91 -17.06
C ARG A 42 -9.18 -3.41 -18.06
N LEU A 43 -7.99 -3.78 -17.59
CA LEU A 43 -7.00 -4.45 -18.44
C LEU A 43 -7.53 -5.80 -18.97
N ALA A 44 -8.14 -6.60 -18.11
CA ALA A 44 -8.72 -7.88 -18.49
C ALA A 44 -9.88 -7.71 -19.49
N GLU A 45 -10.71 -6.68 -19.33
CA GLU A 45 -11.75 -6.33 -20.27
C GLU A 45 -11.18 -5.93 -21.64
N CYS A 46 -10.13 -5.11 -21.67
CA CYS A 46 -9.44 -4.74 -22.91
C CYS A 46 -8.91 -5.99 -23.64
N PHE A 47 -8.27 -6.90 -22.90
CA PHE A 47 -7.78 -8.14 -23.47
C PHE A 47 -8.92 -9.01 -24.02
N ALA A 48 -10.02 -9.16 -23.28
CA ALA A 48 -11.17 -9.94 -23.72
C ALA A 48 -11.83 -9.38 -24.99
N GLN A 49 -11.81 -8.06 -25.18
CA GLN A 49 -12.40 -7.39 -26.35
C GLN A 49 -11.49 -7.42 -27.59
N ASN A 50 -10.16 -7.38 -27.39
CA ASN A 50 -9.20 -7.16 -28.48
C ASN A 50 -8.26 -8.35 -28.73
N ASP A 51 -8.39 -9.43 -27.95
CA ASP A 51 -7.49 -10.60 -27.91
C ASP A 51 -6.00 -10.21 -27.75
N SER A 52 -5.76 -9.02 -27.21
CA SER A 52 -4.43 -8.43 -27.09
C SER A 52 -4.44 -7.23 -26.14
N ILE A 53 -3.26 -6.91 -25.59
CA ILE A 53 -3.01 -5.68 -24.85
C ILE A 53 -2.09 -4.81 -25.71
N PRO A 54 -2.37 -3.51 -25.88
CA PRO A 54 -1.48 -2.60 -26.60
C PRO A 54 -0.05 -2.65 -26.03
N SER A 55 0.94 -2.67 -26.93
CA SER A 55 2.35 -2.73 -26.52
C SER A 55 2.72 -1.51 -25.66
N GLY A 56 3.42 -1.76 -24.54
CA GLY A 56 3.84 -0.73 -23.61
C GLY A 56 2.78 -0.30 -22.58
N PHE A 57 1.57 -0.86 -22.63
CA PHE A 57 0.54 -0.57 -21.64
C PHE A 57 0.59 -1.56 -20.47
N THR A 58 0.35 -1.03 -19.29
CA THR A 58 0.22 -1.75 -18.02
C THR A 58 -1.18 -1.53 -17.45
N ALA A 59 -1.55 -2.25 -16.39
CA ALA A 59 -2.86 -2.06 -15.76
C ALA A 59 -3.12 -0.60 -15.33
N LEU A 60 -2.09 0.12 -14.86
CA LEU A 60 -2.22 1.51 -14.41
C LEU A 60 -2.58 2.47 -15.55
N ASP A 61 -2.30 2.11 -16.79
CA ASP A 61 -2.66 2.91 -17.97
C ASP A 61 -4.18 2.92 -18.22
N PHE A 62 -4.92 1.97 -17.63
CA PHE A 62 -6.38 1.85 -17.69
C PHE A 62 -7.11 2.56 -16.53
N LEU A 63 -6.36 3.21 -15.63
CA LEU A 63 -6.93 4.13 -14.64
C LEU A 63 -7.24 5.49 -15.28
N THR A 64 -8.28 6.16 -14.79
CA THR A 64 -8.53 7.57 -15.14
C THR A 64 -7.39 8.46 -14.59
N PRO A 65 -7.23 9.69 -15.09
CA PRO A 65 -6.23 10.61 -14.55
C PRO A 65 -6.35 10.83 -13.04
N GLU A 66 -7.58 10.92 -12.52
CA GLU A 66 -7.87 11.12 -11.11
C GLU A 66 -7.51 9.89 -10.27
N GLU A 67 -7.87 8.70 -10.75
CA GLU A 67 -7.52 7.44 -10.10
C GLU A 67 -6.01 7.19 -10.11
N ARG A 68 -5.32 7.61 -11.18
CA ARG A 68 -3.86 7.50 -11.30
C ARG A 68 -3.15 8.44 -10.33
N GLU A 69 -3.64 9.67 -10.19
CA GLU A 69 -3.16 10.62 -9.19
C GLU A 69 -3.40 10.08 -7.77
N GLU A 70 -4.61 9.57 -7.46
CA GLU A 70 -4.89 8.97 -6.15
C GLU A 70 -3.95 7.77 -5.88
N HIS A 71 -3.75 6.90 -6.88
CA HIS A 71 -2.81 5.79 -6.76
C HIS A 71 -1.38 6.27 -6.51
N HIS A 72 -0.93 7.33 -7.21
CA HIS A 72 0.39 7.93 -7.01
C HIS A 72 0.56 8.44 -5.58
N ILE A 73 -0.38 9.26 -5.09
CA ILE A 73 -0.35 9.84 -3.75
C ILE A 73 -0.38 8.75 -2.67
N LEU A 74 -1.26 7.75 -2.79
CA LEU A 74 -1.33 6.64 -1.83
C LEU A 74 -0.02 5.84 -1.80
N ARG A 75 0.57 5.55 -2.96
CA ARG A 75 1.83 4.80 -3.03
C ARG A 75 3.01 5.60 -2.49
N LEU A 76 3.07 6.88 -2.80
CA LEU A 76 4.07 7.80 -2.26
C LEU A 76 3.95 7.91 -0.74
N SER A 77 2.72 7.96 -0.22
CA SER A 77 2.46 8.07 1.22
C SER A 77 2.99 6.86 1.99
N LEU A 78 2.85 5.65 1.44
CA LEU A 78 3.42 4.45 2.04
C LEU A 78 4.95 4.49 2.04
N ALA A 79 5.56 4.94 0.93
CA ALA A 79 7.02 5.02 0.81
C ALA A 79 7.65 6.03 1.79
N ILE A 80 6.96 7.14 2.08
CA ILE A 80 7.45 8.18 2.98
C ILE A 80 7.14 7.83 4.45
N CYS A 81 5.91 7.42 4.75
CA CYS A 81 5.41 7.35 6.11
C CYS A 81 5.59 5.97 6.77
N VAL A 82 5.92 4.92 6.00
CA VAL A 82 6.10 3.57 6.53
C VAL A 82 7.57 3.20 6.55
N ASP A 83 8.11 2.98 7.76
CA ASP A 83 9.39 2.29 7.94
C ASP A 83 9.17 0.79 7.71
N GLU A 84 9.42 0.35 6.46
CA GLU A 84 9.25 -1.04 6.04
C GLU A 84 10.08 -2.01 6.89
N GLN A 85 11.28 -1.59 7.34
CA GLN A 85 12.16 -2.44 8.12
C GLN A 85 11.62 -2.64 9.53
N SER A 86 11.13 -1.58 10.16
CA SER A 86 10.45 -1.65 11.46
C SER A 86 9.18 -2.51 11.38
N GLU A 87 8.36 -2.34 10.34
CA GLU A 87 7.16 -3.16 10.13
C GLU A 87 7.47 -4.64 9.88
N ALA A 88 8.51 -4.94 9.09
CA ALA A 88 8.98 -6.30 8.88
C ALA A 88 9.43 -6.95 10.19
N ASN A 89 10.19 -6.21 11.02
CA ASN A 89 10.64 -6.68 12.33
C ASN A 89 9.45 -6.97 13.27
N LYS A 90 8.42 -6.11 13.30
CA LYS A 90 7.19 -6.37 14.07
C LYS A 90 6.51 -7.66 13.63
N ARG A 91 6.38 -7.91 12.31
CA ARG A 91 5.78 -9.14 11.77
C ARG A 91 6.59 -10.40 12.11
N VAL A 92 7.92 -10.32 12.10
CA VAL A 92 8.78 -11.45 12.50
C VAL A 92 8.64 -11.73 14.00
N ASN A 93 8.73 -10.69 14.84
CA ASN A 93 8.60 -10.82 16.29
C ASN A 93 7.22 -11.37 16.70
N ALA A 94 6.15 -10.92 16.04
CA ALA A 94 4.81 -11.47 16.27
C ALA A 94 4.74 -12.97 15.96
N ARG A 95 5.33 -13.42 14.85
CA ARG A 95 5.41 -14.86 14.49
C ARG A 95 6.23 -15.67 15.50
N LEU A 96 7.35 -15.12 15.97
CA LEU A 96 8.17 -15.76 17.00
C LEU A 96 7.42 -15.89 18.33
N LYS A 97 6.69 -14.85 18.73
CA LYS A 97 5.86 -14.85 19.94
C LYS A 97 4.74 -15.89 19.85
N ALA A 98 3.99 -15.92 18.75
CA ALA A 98 2.94 -16.91 18.52
C ALA A 98 3.48 -18.35 18.62
N ARG A 99 4.63 -18.61 17.98
CA ARG A 99 5.31 -19.92 18.06
C ARG A 99 5.70 -20.27 19.51
N HIS A 100 6.20 -19.31 20.28
CA HIS A 100 6.55 -19.52 21.69
C HIS A 100 5.33 -19.85 22.55
N GLU A 101 4.21 -19.14 22.34
CA GLU A 101 2.94 -19.40 23.03
C GLU A 101 2.38 -20.79 22.71
N GLU A 102 2.44 -21.21 21.44
CA GLU A 102 2.07 -22.57 21.03
C GLU A 102 2.90 -23.66 21.73
N TYR A 103 4.23 -23.47 21.83
CA TYR A 103 5.09 -24.42 22.53
C TYR A 103 4.82 -24.47 24.03
N LYS A 104 4.53 -23.32 24.66
CA LYS A 104 4.17 -23.25 26.08
C LYS A 104 2.85 -23.96 26.34
N ALA A 105 1.84 -23.76 25.48
CA ALA A 105 0.55 -24.45 25.57
C ALA A 105 0.70 -25.97 25.46
N LYS A 106 1.55 -26.45 24.54
CA LYS A 106 1.85 -27.88 24.38
C LYS A 106 2.62 -28.49 25.56
N ARG A 107 3.50 -27.73 26.22
CA ARG A 107 4.30 -28.21 27.37
C ARG A 107 3.59 -28.12 28.72
N GLY A 108 2.58 -27.27 28.86
CA GLY A 108 1.75 -27.17 30.07
C GLY A 108 0.54 -28.12 30.10
N ALA A 109 0.35 -28.93 29.06
CA ALA A 109 -0.73 -29.91 28.95
C ALA A 109 -0.31 -31.33 29.40
N VAL A 110 0.78 -31.45 30.17
CA VAL A 110 1.28 -32.68 30.81
C VAL A 110 1.14 -32.57 32.31
#